data_AF-A0A6C0AN47-F1
#
_entry.id   AF-A0A6C0AN47-F1
#
_cell.length_a   1.000
_cell.length_b   1.000
_cell.length_c   1.000
_cell.angle_alpha   90.00
_cell.angle_beta   90.00
_cell.angle_gamma   90.00
#
_symmetry.space_group_name_H-M   'P 1'
#
loop_
_entity.id
_entity.type
_entity.pdbx_description
1 polymer ?
#
loop_
_entity_poly.entity_id
_entity_poly.type
_entity_poly.pdbx_seq_one_letter_code
_entity_poly.pdbx_strand_id
1 'polypeptide(L)'
;MFAHVLDYFKERNLQLDVYTNKMNQYGWLDFYEKRFGVTAWFPISFFNPDAYDYVFLLTDDDKGYTPFWNDKTRVIVIEHDGKRKLDLRSYFTIQTRQFKLRNPPSDPNTWMLPVWNNIMHEKYEKLTVLSIGNASNRINLESLFTNFSDIDFILVDRHMDTRKTGGNITRYNSLDATRLIEFATKAHYIIFWPTTAFSQEHMNNSMSGSFPLAFSVGTPLILPESFIEPLSLECIGISDSPLKAICLEKPSEDLVASVLKQRCAFLGRRDQIYDSLFRGSSEKVLSLQPSRGMYTAVMVEPRKHGAMEFVLKNFLENLDARWGFMIFHGTTNKEWLEAIISKFPGDTQRIKLVSLGIPSMDIHGYSKLITTADFIEQIPTETFLIFQTDTMISPAGKDLIYEFIDYDYVGAPWPRSILRESCNVGNGGLSLRKKSKMLEIIKSRTYPFQCHEDLFYCINHTVPMYKPTWEKAKLFSIESIYSPRTFGLHKAWKHIPVEQLEEQFPGIGQLKIFDQGKYN
;
A
#
# COMPACT_ATOMS: atom_id res chain seq x y z
N MET A 1 9.49 14.52 -8.49
CA MET A 1 8.73 13.91 -7.38
C MET A 1 7.30 14.44 -7.27
N PHE A 2 6.99 15.71 -7.58
CA PHE A 2 5.59 16.20 -7.47
C PHE A 2 4.67 15.76 -8.63
N ALA A 3 5.23 15.58 -9.82
CA ALA A 3 4.47 15.46 -11.07
C ALA A 3 3.41 14.34 -11.06
N HIS A 4 3.69 13.18 -10.47
CA HIS A 4 2.76 12.04 -10.50
C HIS A 4 1.49 12.28 -9.68
N VAL A 5 1.56 13.05 -8.59
CA VAL A 5 0.37 13.46 -7.81
C VAL A 5 -0.43 14.45 -8.65
N LEU A 6 0.24 15.49 -9.15
CA LEU A 6 -0.41 16.56 -9.91
C LEU A 6 -1.09 16.03 -11.19
N ASP A 7 -0.43 15.09 -11.87
CA ASP A 7 -0.95 14.40 -13.06
C ASP A 7 -2.24 13.64 -12.75
N TYR A 8 -2.25 12.83 -11.69
CA TYR A 8 -3.44 12.08 -11.25
C TYR A 8 -4.62 12.99 -10.92
N PHE A 9 -4.38 14.05 -10.13
CA PHE A 9 -5.42 14.98 -9.72
C PHE A 9 -5.96 15.77 -10.91
N LYS A 10 -5.09 16.22 -11.82
CA LYS A 10 -5.48 16.91 -13.04
C LYS A 10 -6.36 16.04 -13.94
N GLU A 11 -5.97 14.79 -14.17
CA GLU A 11 -6.74 13.85 -15.01
C GLU A 11 -8.16 13.60 -14.45
N ARG A 12 -8.34 13.71 -13.13
CA ARG A 12 -9.61 13.50 -12.43
C ARG A 12 -10.35 14.80 -12.07
N ASN A 13 -9.85 15.95 -12.51
CA ASN A 13 -10.40 17.27 -12.20
C ASN A 13 -10.58 17.52 -10.69
N LEU A 14 -9.62 17.03 -9.89
CA LEU A 14 -9.61 17.21 -8.44
C LEU A 14 -8.78 18.43 -8.06
N GLN A 15 -9.25 19.20 -7.08
CA GLN A 15 -8.50 20.31 -6.53
C GLN A 15 -7.43 19.82 -5.56
N LEU A 16 -6.31 20.52 -5.53
CA LEU A 16 -5.23 20.26 -4.60
C LEU A 16 -4.55 21.58 -4.22
N ASP A 17 -4.21 21.72 -2.95
CA ASP A 17 -3.39 22.83 -2.45
C ASP A 17 -1.95 22.34 -2.28
N VAL A 18 -0.98 23.09 -2.82
CA VAL A 18 0.43 22.71 -2.71
C VAL A 18 1.14 23.57 -1.68
N TYR A 19 1.57 22.93 -0.59
CA TYR A 19 2.43 23.52 0.42
C TYR A 19 3.88 23.17 0.13
N THR A 20 4.70 24.19 -0.17
CA THR A 20 6.09 24.00 -0.56
C THR A 20 6.92 25.25 -0.32
N ASN A 21 8.24 25.14 -0.48
CA ASN A 21 9.10 26.30 -0.54
C ASN A 21 8.81 27.09 -1.82
N LYS A 22 8.56 28.40 -1.72
CA LYS A 22 8.28 29.27 -2.87
C LYS A 22 9.52 29.70 -3.64
N MET A 23 10.72 29.29 -3.24
CA MET A 23 11.92 29.54 -4.02
C MET A 23 11.90 28.76 -5.33
N ASN A 24 11.60 29.45 -6.44
CA ASN A 24 11.57 28.89 -7.79
C ASN A 24 12.98 28.63 -8.38
N GLN A 25 13.86 27.98 -7.63
CA GLN A 25 15.20 27.65 -8.10
C GLN A 25 15.11 26.70 -9.29
N TYR A 26 15.66 27.09 -10.44
CA TYR A 26 15.64 26.26 -11.67
C TYR A 26 14.25 26.08 -12.31
N GLY A 27 13.29 27.01 -12.09
CA GLY A 27 12.05 27.11 -12.88
C GLY A 27 11.04 25.97 -12.70
N TRP A 28 11.14 25.19 -11.62
CA TRP A 28 10.24 24.07 -11.37
C TRP A 28 8.80 24.50 -11.09
N LEU A 29 8.57 25.64 -10.42
CA LEU A 29 7.20 26.15 -10.20
C LEU A 29 6.54 26.49 -11.54
N ASP A 30 7.26 27.20 -12.42
CA ASP A 30 6.74 27.57 -13.74
C ASP A 30 6.44 26.33 -14.59
N PHE A 31 7.29 25.30 -14.51
CA PHE A 31 7.04 24.02 -15.15
C PHE A 31 5.73 23.40 -14.65
N TYR A 32 5.53 23.32 -13.33
CA TYR A 32 4.34 22.70 -12.75
C TYR A 32 3.06 23.52 -13.00
N GLU A 33 3.13 24.84 -12.94
CA GLU A 33 2.01 25.72 -13.28
C GLU A 33 1.61 25.53 -14.74
N LYS A 34 2.57 25.63 -15.67
CA LYS A 34 2.30 25.47 -17.10
C LYS A 34 1.80 24.08 -17.46
N ARG A 35 2.38 23.03 -16.85
CA ARG A 35 2.05 21.64 -17.18
C ARG A 35 0.76 21.17 -16.52
N PHE A 36 0.53 21.53 -15.26
CA PHE A 36 -0.54 20.96 -14.45
C PHE A 36 -1.62 21.96 -14.01
N GLY A 37 -1.43 23.27 -14.25
CA GLY A 37 -2.40 24.31 -13.88
C GLY A 37 -2.41 24.63 -12.39
N VAL A 38 -1.37 24.24 -11.65
CA VAL A 38 -1.24 24.54 -10.21
C VAL A 38 -0.86 26.00 -10.03
N THR A 39 -1.81 26.81 -9.58
CA THR A 39 -1.62 28.26 -9.34
C THR A 39 -1.59 28.61 -7.85
N ALA A 40 -2.13 27.75 -6.99
CA ALA A 40 -2.19 27.94 -5.55
C ALA A 40 -0.98 27.30 -4.85
N TRP A 41 0.06 28.11 -4.64
CA TRP A 41 1.26 27.73 -3.89
C TRP A 41 1.24 28.38 -2.51
N PHE A 42 1.38 27.58 -1.46
CA PHE A 42 1.37 28.05 -0.07
C PHE A 42 2.73 27.76 0.59
N PRO A 43 3.28 28.67 1.40
CA PRO A 43 4.49 28.36 2.15
C PRO A 43 4.18 27.27 3.19
N ILE A 44 5.12 26.35 3.41
CA ILE A 44 4.96 25.25 4.39
C ILE A 44 4.61 25.79 5.79
N SER A 45 5.07 26.98 6.16
CA SER A 45 4.76 27.61 7.45
C SER A 45 3.26 27.94 7.66
N PHE A 46 2.46 27.97 6.60
CA PHE A 46 1.01 28.18 6.65
C PHE A 46 0.23 26.86 6.60
N PHE A 47 0.93 25.72 6.49
CA PHE A 47 0.27 24.44 6.41
C PHE A 47 -0.48 24.13 7.71
N ASN A 48 -1.79 24.00 7.59
CA ASN A 48 -2.66 23.53 8.67
C ASN A 48 -3.19 22.14 8.31
N PRO A 49 -2.73 21.06 8.96
CA PRO A 49 -3.24 19.72 8.68
C PRO A 49 -4.74 19.59 8.95
N ASP A 50 -5.32 20.34 9.88
CA ASP A 50 -6.76 20.30 10.20
C ASP A 50 -7.68 20.75 9.05
N ALA A 51 -7.13 21.44 8.04
CA ALA A 51 -7.90 21.97 6.92
C ALA A 51 -8.15 20.93 5.81
N TYR A 52 -7.57 19.73 5.90
CA TYR A 52 -7.60 18.74 4.82
C TYR A 52 -7.95 17.34 5.31
N ASP A 53 -8.79 16.64 4.55
CA ASP A 53 -9.11 15.22 4.79
C ASP A 53 -7.92 14.31 4.45
N TYR A 54 -7.17 14.66 3.40
CA TYR A 54 -6.02 13.90 2.89
C TYR A 54 -4.83 14.82 2.66
N VAL A 55 -3.63 14.35 3.02
CA VAL A 55 -2.38 15.09 2.79
C VAL A 55 -1.34 14.17 2.17
N PHE A 56 -0.79 14.55 1.01
CA PHE A 56 0.35 13.87 0.40
C PHE A 56 1.65 14.46 0.94
N LEU A 57 2.42 13.65 1.65
CA LEU A 57 3.74 14.01 2.16
C LEU A 57 4.83 13.50 1.21
N LEU A 58 5.49 14.42 0.50
CA LEU A 58 6.50 14.13 -0.52
C LEU A 58 7.95 14.46 -0.09
N THR A 59 8.15 14.86 1.17
CA THR A 59 9.43 15.37 1.70
C THR A 59 10.11 14.38 2.64
N ASP A 60 9.82 13.10 2.49
CA ASP A 60 10.36 12.04 3.36
C ASP A 60 11.88 11.89 3.26
N ASP A 61 12.55 12.58 2.34
CA ASP A 61 14.01 12.68 2.16
C ASP A 61 14.65 13.91 2.84
N ASP A 62 13.87 14.92 3.25
CA ASP A 62 14.38 16.10 3.96
C ASP A 62 14.52 15.84 5.47
N LYS A 63 15.76 15.68 5.95
CA LYS A 63 16.06 15.37 7.36
C LYS A 63 15.72 16.52 8.33
N GLY A 64 15.59 17.74 7.83
CA GLY A 64 15.23 18.91 8.64
C GLY A 64 13.72 19.02 8.88
N TYR A 65 12.91 18.28 8.14
CA TYR A 65 11.47 18.32 8.26
C TYR A 65 10.96 17.42 9.40
N THR A 66 10.36 18.05 10.41
CA THR A 66 9.70 17.37 11.53
C THR A 66 8.22 17.76 11.50
N PRO A 67 7.34 16.89 10.99
CA PRO A 67 5.95 17.29 10.83
C PRO A 67 5.19 17.27 12.16
N PHE A 68 4.17 18.12 12.24
CA PHE A 68 3.13 18.07 13.25
C PHE A 68 1.82 17.62 12.59
N TRP A 69 1.22 16.54 13.09
CA TRP A 69 -0.02 15.98 12.55
C TRP A 69 -1.03 15.75 13.68
N ASN A 70 -2.31 15.95 13.39
CA ASN A 70 -3.42 15.57 14.25
C ASN A 70 -3.93 14.15 13.90
N ASP A 71 -4.91 13.65 14.66
CA ASP A 71 -5.50 12.32 14.45
C ASP A 71 -6.62 12.23 13.40
N LYS A 72 -7.04 13.37 12.85
CA LYS A 72 -8.15 13.50 11.89
C LYS A 72 -7.69 13.37 10.44
N THR A 73 -6.56 13.99 10.09
CA THR A 73 -6.06 14.08 8.72
C THR A 73 -5.45 12.75 8.26
N ARG A 74 -5.84 12.28 7.07
CA ARG A 74 -5.28 11.07 6.46
C ARG A 74 -3.99 11.40 5.72
N VAL A 75 -2.86 11.21 6.39
CA VAL A 75 -1.52 11.47 5.82
C VAL A 75 -1.06 10.31 4.95
N ILE A 76 -0.85 10.56 3.66
CA ILE A 76 -0.30 9.63 2.68
C ILE A 76 1.17 9.96 2.49
N VAL A 77 2.07 9.09 2.92
CA VAL A 77 3.52 9.28 2.80
C VAL A 77 4.01 8.62 1.53
N ILE A 78 4.72 9.35 0.68
CA ILE A 78 5.48 8.76 -0.43
C ILE A 78 6.89 8.50 0.08
N GLU A 79 7.26 7.23 0.23
CA GLU A 79 8.57 6.82 0.74
C GLU A 79 9.60 6.70 -0.41
N HIS A 80 10.55 7.61 -0.43
CA HIS A 80 11.68 7.67 -1.35
C HIS A 80 12.90 6.88 -0.86
N ASP A 81 13.03 6.67 0.45
CA ASP A 81 14.14 5.94 1.07
C ASP A 81 13.62 4.88 2.06
N GLY A 82 13.84 3.60 1.75
CA GLY A 82 13.44 2.46 2.58
C GLY A 82 14.20 2.35 3.91
N LYS A 83 15.29 3.08 4.13
CA LYS A 83 15.95 3.16 5.45
C LYS A 83 15.31 4.20 6.36
N ARG A 84 14.62 5.19 5.79
CA ARG A 84 14.02 6.28 6.56
C ARG A 84 12.56 5.98 6.84
N LYS A 85 12.26 5.68 8.10
CA LYS A 85 10.90 5.69 8.61
C LYS A 85 10.64 7.02 9.28
N LEU A 86 9.67 7.78 8.79
CA LEU A 86 9.18 8.94 9.51
C LEU A 86 8.38 8.46 10.72
N ASP A 87 8.66 9.02 11.90
CA ASP A 87 7.91 8.73 13.12
C ASP A 87 6.62 9.56 13.13
N LEU A 88 5.72 9.22 12.20
CA LEU A 88 4.43 9.88 12.06
C LEU A 88 3.34 8.85 11.77
N ARG A 89 2.11 9.17 12.19
CA ARG A 89 0.94 8.35 11.94
C ARG A 89 0.49 8.52 10.48
N SER A 90 1.03 7.69 9.59
CA SER A 90 0.60 7.64 8.19
C SER A 90 -0.71 6.86 8.07
N TYR A 91 -1.72 7.44 7.42
CA TYR A 91 -2.91 6.72 6.96
C TYR A 91 -2.54 5.69 5.88
N PHE A 92 -1.62 6.06 5.00
CA PHE A 92 -1.11 5.16 3.97
C PHE A 92 0.33 5.50 3.62
N THR A 93 1.11 4.49 3.25
CA THR A 93 2.53 4.66 2.92
C THR A 93 2.84 3.97 1.61
N ILE A 94 3.30 4.74 0.64
CA ILE A 94 3.53 4.33 -0.75
C ILE A 94 5.02 4.37 -1.01
N GLN A 95 5.65 3.21 -1.13
CA GLN A 95 7.06 3.15 -1.49
C GLN A 95 7.24 3.50 -2.97
N THR A 96 8.24 4.31 -3.31
CA THR A 96 8.54 4.67 -4.70
C THR A 96 9.04 3.48 -5.55
N ARG A 97 9.37 2.36 -4.91
CA ARG A 97 9.76 1.07 -5.49
C ARG A 97 9.72 -0.02 -4.43
N GLN A 98 9.96 -1.26 -4.85
CA GLN A 98 10.37 -2.29 -3.92
C GLN A 98 11.79 -2.00 -3.40
N PHE A 99 11.89 -1.76 -2.10
CA PHE A 99 13.16 -1.65 -1.38
C PHE A 99 13.51 -3.02 -0.77
N LYS A 100 14.60 -3.63 -1.24
CA LYS A 100 15.00 -4.99 -0.85
C LYS A 100 15.40 -5.10 0.62
N LEU A 101 16.00 -4.05 1.18
CA LEU A 101 16.56 -4.04 2.53
C LEU A 101 15.68 -3.29 3.55
N ARG A 102 14.46 -2.91 3.16
CA ARG A 102 13.51 -2.22 4.05
C ARG A 102 12.94 -3.19 5.07
N ASN A 103 12.78 -2.73 6.32
CA ASN A 103 12.11 -3.47 7.39
C ASN A 103 10.98 -2.60 8.01
N PRO A 104 9.70 -3.01 7.93
CA PRO A 104 9.20 -4.24 7.28
C PRO A 104 9.42 -4.21 5.76
N PRO A 105 9.45 -5.37 5.08
CA PRO A 105 9.59 -5.42 3.61
C PRO A 105 8.56 -4.54 2.89
N SER A 106 8.88 -4.12 1.67
CA SER A 106 7.94 -3.33 0.86
C SER A 106 6.71 -4.16 0.52
N ASP A 107 5.51 -3.64 0.74
CA ASP A 107 4.27 -4.33 0.38
C ASP A 107 4.11 -4.32 -1.16
N PRO A 108 4.01 -5.50 -1.81
CA PRO A 108 3.79 -5.62 -3.24
C PRO A 108 2.56 -4.88 -3.79
N ASN A 109 1.62 -4.45 -2.93
CA ASN A 109 0.40 -3.75 -3.32
C ASN A 109 0.48 -2.23 -3.16
N THR A 110 1.43 -1.72 -2.37
CA THR A 110 1.48 -0.29 -2.02
C THR A 110 2.58 0.47 -2.74
N TRP A 111 3.63 -0.20 -3.21
CA TRP A 111 4.71 0.50 -3.91
C TRP A 111 4.29 0.94 -5.32
N MET A 112 4.78 2.08 -5.80
CA MET A 112 4.61 2.54 -7.18
C MET A 112 5.80 3.38 -7.63
N LEU A 113 6.18 3.26 -8.91
CA LEU A 113 7.13 4.20 -9.48
C LEU A 113 6.44 5.58 -9.68
N PRO A 114 7.02 6.71 -9.24
CA PRO A 114 6.38 8.03 -9.31
C PRO A 114 6.40 8.64 -10.73
N VAL A 115 5.76 7.95 -11.67
CA VAL A 115 5.69 8.31 -13.09
C VAL A 115 4.50 9.24 -13.41
N TRP A 116 4.65 10.08 -14.43
CA TRP A 116 3.59 10.97 -14.91
C TRP A 116 3.51 10.98 -16.44
N ASN A 117 2.36 11.41 -16.97
CA ASN A 117 2.19 11.62 -18.39
C ASN A 117 2.95 12.87 -18.86
N ASN A 118 3.93 12.68 -19.75
CA ASN A 118 4.67 13.76 -20.39
C ASN A 118 4.33 13.87 -21.88
N ILE A 119 4.54 15.05 -22.45
CA ILE A 119 4.46 15.27 -23.90
C ILE A 119 5.73 14.68 -24.55
N MET A 120 5.56 13.89 -25.59
CA MET A 120 6.68 13.33 -26.34
C MET A 120 7.22 14.37 -27.33
N HIS A 121 8.54 14.43 -27.47
CA HIS A 121 9.26 15.29 -28.40
C HIS A 121 9.99 14.46 -29.44
N GLU A 122 10.21 15.04 -30.62
CA GLU A 122 11.09 14.47 -31.63
C GLU A 122 12.50 14.29 -31.05
N LYS A 123 13.11 13.13 -31.30
CA LYS A 123 14.46 12.81 -30.82
C LYS A 123 15.50 13.67 -31.54
N TYR A 124 16.66 13.87 -30.91
CA TYR A 124 17.80 14.50 -31.59
C TYR A 124 18.21 13.73 -32.85
N GLU A 125 18.76 14.42 -33.83
CA GLU A 125 19.24 13.78 -35.06
C GLU A 125 20.41 12.83 -34.79
N LYS A 126 21.38 13.27 -33.98
CA LYS A 126 22.53 12.46 -33.56
C LYS A 126 22.19 11.64 -32.31
N LEU A 127 22.74 10.42 -32.21
CA LEU A 127 22.61 9.57 -31.03
C LEU A 127 23.04 10.36 -29.78
N THR A 128 22.12 10.49 -28.83
CA THR A 128 22.29 11.39 -27.68
C THR A 128 21.96 10.66 -26.38
N VAL A 129 22.85 10.75 -25.39
CA VAL A 129 22.71 10.17 -24.06
C VAL A 129 22.70 11.29 -23.02
N LEU A 130 21.67 11.32 -22.17
CA LEU A 130 21.52 12.28 -21.08
C LEU A 130 21.89 11.64 -19.74
N SER A 131 22.71 12.30 -18.93
CA SER A 131 22.92 11.94 -17.52
C SER A 131 22.55 13.11 -16.61
N ILE A 132 21.89 12.81 -15.50
CA ILE A 132 21.31 13.80 -14.60
C ILE A 132 21.68 13.47 -13.15
N GLY A 133 22.14 14.49 -12.43
CA GLY A 133 22.42 14.47 -11.00
C GLY A 133 23.91 14.43 -10.68
N ASN A 134 24.22 14.42 -9.39
CA ASN A 134 25.59 14.61 -8.91
C ASN A 134 26.58 13.57 -9.45
N ALA A 135 26.10 12.34 -9.69
CA ALA A 135 26.91 11.27 -10.23
C ALA A 135 27.43 11.55 -11.66
N SER A 136 26.76 12.42 -12.41
CA SER A 136 27.19 12.83 -13.76
C SER A 136 28.49 13.64 -13.75
N ASN A 137 28.95 14.16 -12.61
CA ASN A 137 30.21 14.91 -12.51
C ASN A 137 31.46 14.04 -12.73
N ARG A 138 31.40 12.75 -12.36
CA ARG A 138 32.57 11.85 -12.33
C ARG A 138 32.43 10.63 -13.23
N ILE A 139 31.42 10.61 -14.10
CA ILE A 139 31.19 9.50 -15.02
C ILE A 139 32.30 9.45 -16.08
N ASN A 140 32.88 8.27 -16.28
CA ASN A 140 33.88 8.02 -17.32
C ASN A 140 33.21 7.38 -18.55
N LEU A 141 32.66 8.21 -19.42
CA LEU A 141 31.89 7.77 -20.59
C LEU A 141 32.72 6.98 -21.61
N GLU A 142 34.00 7.34 -21.81
CA GLU A 142 34.91 6.62 -22.70
C GLU A 142 35.12 5.17 -22.27
N SER A 143 35.06 4.89 -20.96
CA SER A 143 35.15 3.53 -20.45
C SER A 143 33.86 2.70 -20.62
N LEU A 144 32.73 3.35 -20.94
CA LEU A 144 31.43 2.69 -21.08
C LEU A 144 31.07 2.42 -22.54
N PHE A 145 31.56 3.25 -23.47
CA PHE A 145 31.15 3.21 -24.87
C PHE A 145 32.34 3.11 -25.82
N THR A 146 32.38 2.06 -26.63
CA THR A 146 33.44 1.87 -27.64
C THR A 146 33.33 2.87 -28.80
N ASN A 147 32.10 3.30 -29.12
CA ASN A 147 31.79 4.33 -30.11
C ASN A 147 31.57 5.71 -29.47
N PHE A 148 32.29 6.02 -28.40
CA PHE A 148 32.16 7.27 -27.63
C PHE A 148 32.09 8.52 -28.53
N SER A 149 32.99 8.65 -29.50
CA SER A 149 33.07 9.83 -30.39
C SER A 149 31.81 10.05 -31.25
N ASP A 150 31.02 9.01 -31.49
CA ASP A 150 29.82 9.06 -32.33
C ASP A 150 28.55 9.41 -31.53
N ILE A 151 28.66 9.50 -30.20
CA ILE A 151 27.56 9.77 -29.27
C ILE A 151 27.69 11.19 -28.73
N ASP A 152 26.60 11.95 -28.76
CA ASP A 152 26.51 13.20 -28.03
C ASP A 152 26.05 12.95 -26.59
N PHE A 153 26.74 13.53 -25.63
CA PHE A 153 26.43 13.41 -24.22
C PHE A 153 25.99 14.75 -23.66
N ILE A 154 24.87 14.73 -22.94
CA ILE A 154 24.39 15.87 -22.16
C ILE A 154 24.50 15.49 -20.69
N LEU A 155 25.26 16.28 -19.92
CA LEU A 155 25.47 16.03 -18.49
C LEU A 155 24.93 17.21 -17.70
N VAL A 156 24.02 16.94 -16.75
CA VAL A 156 23.31 17.96 -15.99
C VAL A 156 23.46 17.70 -14.49
N ASP A 157 23.90 18.71 -13.73
CA ASP A 157 23.87 18.68 -12.25
C ASP A 157 23.66 20.08 -11.67
N ARG A 158 23.27 20.17 -10.39
CA ARG A 158 23.15 21.45 -9.67
C ARG A 158 24.50 22.10 -9.38
N HIS A 159 25.57 21.30 -9.35
CA HIS A 159 26.94 21.73 -9.09
C HIS A 159 27.89 21.16 -10.15
N MET A 160 27.52 21.30 -11.42
CA MET A 160 28.30 20.80 -12.57
C MET A 160 29.48 21.73 -12.89
N ASP A 161 30.68 21.15 -13.03
CA ASP A 161 31.82 21.89 -13.59
C ASP A 161 31.69 22.03 -15.11
N THR A 162 31.39 23.24 -15.57
CA THR A 162 31.18 23.56 -16.99
C THR A 162 32.43 24.02 -17.73
N ARG A 163 33.60 24.10 -17.05
CA ARG A 163 34.85 24.60 -17.65
C ARG A 163 35.42 23.67 -18.74
N LYS A 164 35.09 22.38 -18.68
CA LYS A 164 35.51 21.36 -19.65
C LYS A 164 34.43 21.07 -20.72
N THR A 165 33.69 22.07 -21.14
CA THR A 165 32.73 21.93 -22.24
C THR A 165 33.46 21.94 -23.58
N GLY A 166 33.20 20.95 -24.43
CA GLY A 166 33.87 20.80 -25.73
C GLY A 166 33.80 19.36 -26.27
N GLY A 167 33.86 19.22 -27.59
CA GLY A 167 33.70 17.92 -28.27
C GLY A 167 32.26 17.43 -28.25
N ASN A 168 32.07 16.13 -28.03
CA ASN A 168 30.78 15.44 -27.98
C ASN A 168 30.12 15.46 -26.58
N ILE A 169 30.66 16.21 -25.60
CA ILE A 169 30.08 16.35 -24.26
C ILE A 169 29.65 17.80 -24.00
N THR A 170 28.36 17.98 -23.74
CA THR A 170 27.78 19.25 -23.29
C THR A 170 27.41 19.16 -21.81
N ARG A 171 27.84 20.16 -21.01
CA ARG A 171 27.62 20.20 -19.56
C ARG A 171 26.76 21.38 -19.17
N TYR A 172 25.75 21.15 -18.34
CA TYR A 172 24.86 22.17 -17.81
C TYR A 172 24.89 22.17 -16.29
N ASN A 173 25.17 23.35 -15.73
CA ASN A 173 25.02 23.61 -14.31
C ASN A 173 23.64 24.21 -14.04
N SER A 174 22.90 23.68 -13.08
CA SER A 174 21.65 24.28 -12.59
C SER A 174 20.61 24.51 -13.69
N LEU A 175 20.40 23.49 -14.54
CA LEU A 175 19.49 23.58 -15.69
C LEU A 175 18.03 23.76 -15.26
N ASP A 176 17.32 24.64 -15.97
CA ASP A 176 15.87 24.84 -15.84
C ASP A 176 15.08 23.52 -16.01
N ALA A 177 14.04 23.33 -15.20
CA ALA A 177 13.24 22.11 -15.17
C ALA A 177 12.55 21.81 -16.50
N THR A 178 12.02 22.83 -17.18
CA THR A 178 11.37 22.66 -18.49
C THR A 178 12.39 22.20 -19.53
N ARG A 179 13.56 22.84 -19.57
CA ARG A 179 14.66 22.44 -20.45
C ARG A 179 15.20 21.05 -20.15
N LEU A 180 15.33 20.68 -18.87
CA LEU A 180 15.76 19.35 -18.46
C LEU A 180 14.81 18.27 -18.98
N ILE A 181 13.49 18.50 -18.85
CA ILE A 181 12.47 17.57 -19.32
C ILE A 181 12.45 17.50 -20.85
N GLU A 182 12.64 18.63 -21.54
CA GLU A 182 12.82 18.65 -22.99
C GLU A 182 14.03 17.81 -23.42
N PHE A 183 15.20 18.03 -22.80
CA PHE A 183 16.40 17.24 -23.10
C PHE A 183 16.22 15.76 -22.80
N ALA A 184 15.57 15.42 -21.69
CA ALA A 184 15.26 14.04 -21.32
C ALA A 184 14.33 13.38 -22.34
N THR A 185 13.39 14.13 -22.90
CA THR A 185 12.48 13.62 -23.92
C THR A 185 13.14 13.49 -25.29
N LYS A 186 14.03 14.42 -25.67
CA LYS A 186 14.73 14.42 -26.97
C LYS A 186 15.92 13.46 -27.02
N ALA A 187 16.52 13.13 -25.88
CA ALA A 187 17.61 12.16 -25.80
C ALA A 187 17.14 10.75 -26.20
N HIS A 188 18.04 9.95 -26.75
CA HIS A 188 17.76 8.55 -27.10
C HIS A 188 17.82 7.65 -25.86
N TYR A 189 18.70 8.00 -24.91
CA TYR A 189 18.86 7.28 -23.65
C TYR A 189 19.02 8.26 -22.49
N ILE A 190 18.55 7.84 -21.32
CA ILE A 190 19.00 8.39 -20.04
C ILE A 190 19.95 7.38 -19.41
N ILE A 191 21.13 7.82 -18.98
CA ILE A 191 22.09 6.99 -18.26
C ILE A 191 22.19 7.43 -16.80
N PHE A 192 22.06 6.46 -15.91
CA PHE A 192 22.45 6.61 -14.51
C PHE A 192 23.66 5.72 -14.24
N TRP A 193 24.75 6.34 -13.80
CA TRP A 193 25.97 5.63 -13.43
C TRP A 193 26.42 6.08 -12.03
N PRO A 194 26.51 5.18 -11.04
CA PRO A 194 26.74 5.57 -9.65
C PRO A 194 28.22 5.86 -9.36
N THR A 195 28.59 7.13 -9.26
CA THR A 195 29.99 7.57 -9.02
C THR A 195 30.24 8.11 -7.60
N THR A 196 29.24 8.06 -6.73
CA THR A 196 29.31 8.52 -5.34
C THR A 196 28.71 7.49 -4.40
N ALA A 197 29.13 7.50 -3.12
CA ALA A 197 28.54 6.63 -2.11
C ALA A 197 27.01 6.80 -2.02
N PHE A 198 26.52 8.05 -2.11
CA PHE A 198 25.08 8.31 -2.13
C PHE A 198 24.38 7.68 -3.34
N SER A 199 24.96 7.82 -4.54
CA SER A 199 24.36 7.20 -5.75
C SER A 199 24.38 5.67 -5.72
N GLN A 200 25.34 5.06 -5.01
CA GLN A 200 25.40 3.61 -4.84
C GLN A 200 24.25 3.09 -3.95
N GLU A 201 23.80 3.88 -2.98
CA GLU A 201 22.67 3.52 -2.11
C GLU A 201 21.35 3.35 -2.89
N HIS A 202 21.22 4.00 -4.06
CA HIS A 202 20.07 3.82 -4.95
C HIS A 202 19.92 2.39 -5.49
N MET A 203 20.93 1.52 -5.35
CA MET A 203 20.79 0.11 -5.72
C MET A 203 19.71 -0.58 -4.89
N ASN A 204 19.69 -0.32 -3.57
CA ASN A 204 18.87 -1.10 -2.62
C ASN A 204 17.92 -0.26 -1.77
N ASN A 205 18.27 0.98 -1.47
CA ASN A 205 17.71 1.70 -0.33
C ASN A 205 16.84 2.88 -0.73
N SER A 206 17.14 3.53 -1.85
CA SER A 206 16.40 4.71 -2.29
C SER A 206 16.12 4.71 -3.79
N MET A 207 15.31 5.66 -4.23
CA MET A 207 15.02 5.89 -5.63
C MET A 207 15.94 6.99 -6.20
N SER A 208 16.46 6.83 -7.41
CA SER A 208 17.03 7.97 -8.13
C SER A 208 15.91 8.68 -8.88
N GLY A 209 15.87 10.00 -8.84
CA GLY A 209 14.90 10.79 -9.63
C GLY A 209 15.03 10.57 -11.15
N SER A 210 16.17 10.07 -11.64
CA SER A 210 16.37 9.75 -13.06
C SER A 210 15.54 8.56 -13.54
N PHE A 211 15.22 7.59 -12.66
CA PHE A 211 14.46 6.40 -13.05
C PHE A 211 13.00 6.75 -13.40
N PRO A 212 12.19 7.34 -12.49
CA PRO A 212 10.83 7.73 -12.83
C PRO A 212 10.79 8.78 -13.94
N LEU A 213 11.80 9.65 -14.06
CA LEU A 213 11.90 10.59 -15.17
C LEU A 213 11.99 9.88 -16.52
N ALA A 214 12.89 8.90 -16.65
CA ALA A 214 13.09 8.12 -17.88
C ALA A 214 11.78 7.49 -18.37
N PHE A 215 11.04 6.84 -17.46
CA PHE A 215 9.73 6.27 -17.79
C PHE A 215 8.68 7.34 -18.07
N SER A 216 8.66 8.46 -17.35
CA SER A 216 7.67 9.51 -17.58
C SER A 216 7.80 10.14 -18.96
N VAL A 217 9.03 10.35 -19.43
CA VAL A 217 9.35 10.88 -20.76
C VAL A 217 9.52 9.80 -21.84
N GLY A 218 9.27 8.53 -21.50
CA GLY A 218 9.34 7.39 -22.43
C GLY A 218 10.71 7.19 -23.08
N THR A 219 11.80 7.51 -22.36
CA THR A 219 13.17 7.36 -22.87
C THR A 219 13.85 6.17 -22.21
N PRO A 220 14.42 5.22 -22.98
CA PRO A 220 15.10 4.05 -22.43
C PRO A 220 16.20 4.42 -21.41
N LEU A 221 16.28 3.63 -20.34
CA LEU A 221 17.21 3.83 -19.23
C LEU A 221 18.41 2.87 -19.35
N ILE A 222 19.62 3.40 -19.21
CA ILE A 222 20.88 2.66 -19.12
C ILE A 222 21.37 2.65 -17.67
N LEU A 223 21.75 1.48 -17.17
CA LEU A 223 22.21 1.22 -15.80
C LEU A 223 23.41 0.25 -15.78
N PRO A 224 24.18 0.22 -14.68
CA PRO A 224 25.07 -0.91 -14.42
C PRO A 224 24.29 -2.23 -14.30
N GLU A 225 24.85 -3.35 -14.77
CA GLU A 225 24.24 -4.68 -14.63
C GLU A 225 23.91 -5.01 -13.17
N SER A 226 24.76 -4.61 -12.22
CA SER A 226 24.53 -4.78 -10.79
C SER A 226 23.25 -4.12 -10.25
N PHE A 227 22.69 -3.13 -10.96
CA PHE A 227 21.48 -2.41 -10.54
C PHE A 227 20.19 -3.04 -11.07
N ILE A 228 20.24 -3.87 -12.12
CA ILE A 228 19.05 -4.35 -12.82
C ILE A 228 18.18 -5.22 -11.93
N GLU A 229 18.76 -6.28 -11.35
CA GLU A 229 18.03 -7.23 -10.51
C GLU A 229 17.50 -6.55 -9.22
N PRO A 230 18.29 -5.71 -8.51
CA PRO A 230 17.80 -4.93 -7.37
C PRO A 230 16.64 -3.97 -7.68
N LEU A 231 16.61 -3.39 -8.88
CA LEU A 231 15.57 -2.45 -9.31
C LEU A 231 14.34 -3.15 -9.90
N SER A 232 14.53 -4.32 -10.51
CA SER A 232 13.48 -5.03 -11.26
C SER A 232 12.79 -4.15 -12.32
N LEU A 233 13.57 -3.28 -12.97
CA LEU A 233 13.13 -2.38 -14.05
C LEU A 233 13.62 -2.92 -15.40
N GLU A 234 12.85 -2.70 -16.46
CA GLU A 234 13.29 -3.06 -17.81
C GLU A 234 14.19 -1.95 -18.33
N CYS A 235 15.46 -2.27 -18.51
CA CYS A 235 16.52 -1.32 -18.78
C CYS A 235 17.69 -1.99 -19.50
N ILE A 236 18.60 -1.19 -20.03
CA ILE A 236 19.84 -1.66 -20.64
C ILE A 236 20.92 -1.75 -19.57
N GLY A 237 21.50 -2.93 -19.44
CA GLY A 237 22.68 -3.18 -18.60
C GLY A 237 23.98 -2.91 -19.33
N ILE A 238 24.87 -2.16 -18.69
CA ILE A 238 26.30 -2.13 -19.03
C ILE A 238 27.05 -2.79 -17.87
N SER A 239 28.00 -3.67 -18.19
CA SER A 239 28.77 -4.35 -17.16
C SER A 239 29.51 -3.37 -16.27
N ASP A 240 29.51 -3.62 -14.97
CA ASP A 240 30.25 -2.82 -13.98
C ASP A 240 31.78 -2.88 -14.21
N SER A 241 32.26 -3.86 -14.98
CA SER A 241 33.66 -4.00 -15.35
C SER A 241 34.06 -2.98 -16.43
N PRO A 242 35.10 -2.16 -16.21
CA PRO A 242 35.56 -1.17 -17.19
C PRO A 242 36.18 -1.79 -18.46
N LEU A 243 36.38 -3.11 -18.50
CA LEU A 243 36.90 -3.84 -19.65
C LEU A 243 35.80 -4.28 -20.64
N LYS A 244 34.53 -3.99 -20.34
CA LYS A 244 33.36 -4.44 -21.12
C LYS A 244 32.52 -3.26 -21.61
N ALA A 245 33.17 -2.27 -22.21
CA ALA A 245 32.51 -1.19 -22.92
C ALA A 245 31.62 -1.75 -24.06
N ILE A 246 30.50 -1.08 -24.35
CA ILE A 246 29.57 -1.50 -25.40
C ILE A 246 29.58 -0.54 -26.58
N CYS A 247 29.23 -1.01 -27.77
CA CYS A 247 28.84 -0.13 -28.86
C CYS A 247 27.36 0.21 -28.68
N LEU A 248 27.03 1.50 -28.53
CA LEU A 248 25.65 1.94 -28.36
C LEU A 248 25.08 2.44 -29.68
N GLU A 249 23.98 1.85 -30.14
CA GLU A 249 23.22 2.30 -31.30
C GLU A 249 21.96 3.07 -30.87
N LYS A 250 21.23 3.66 -31.82
CA LYS A 250 19.89 4.20 -31.53
C LYS A 250 18.95 3.06 -31.11
N PRO A 251 17.98 3.32 -30.21
CA PRO A 251 17.08 2.29 -29.73
C PRO A 251 16.23 1.74 -30.87
N SER A 252 16.12 0.41 -30.94
CA SER A 252 15.22 -0.26 -31.87
C SER A 252 13.75 0.07 -31.55
N GLU A 253 12.87 -0.10 -32.53
CA GLU A 253 11.43 0.07 -32.33
C GLU A 253 10.89 -0.85 -31.23
N ASP A 254 11.39 -2.10 -31.17
CA ASP A 254 11.00 -3.08 -30.15
C ASP A 254 11.38 -2.62 -28.74
N LEU A 255 12.58 -2.07 -28.56
CA LEU A 255 13.03 -1.55 -27.26
C LEU A 255 12.15 -0.36 -26.84
N VAL A 256 11.88 0.57 -27.76
CA VAL A 256 11.02 1.72 -27.48
C VAL A 256 9.61 1.25 -27.10
N ALA A 257 9.05 0.31 -27.86
CA ALA A 257 7.72 -0.25 -27.60
C ALA A 257 7.66 -0.93 -26.21
N SER A 258 8.71 -1.66 -25.83
CA SER A 258 8.76 -2.32 -24.52
C SER A 258 8.83 -1.31 -23.36
N VAL A 259 9.66 -0.28 -23.48
CA VAL A 259 9.74 0.81 -22.50
C VAL A 259 8.39 1.53 -22.36
N LEU A 260 7.70 1.80 -23.46
CA LEU A 260 6.38 2.42 -23.45
C LEU A 260 5.31 1.51 -22.82
N LYS A 261 5.38 0.19 -23.06
CA LYS A 261 4.51 -0.79 -22.40
C LYS A 261 4.73 -0.81 -20.89
N GLN A 262 5.99 -0.84 -20.44
CA GLN A 262 6.31 -0.81 -19.01
C GLN A 262 5.88 0.51 -18.37
N ARG A 263 6.10 1.64 -19.05
CA ARG A 263 5.59 2.96 -18.64
C ARG A 263 4.07 2.95 -18.44
N CYS A 264 3.31 2.40 -19.38
CA CYS A 264 1.85 2.28 -19.26
C CYS A 264 1.45 1.43 -18.05
N ALA A 265 2.17 0.34 -17.77
CA ALA A 265 1.94 -0.47 -16.58
C ALA A 265 2.19 0.31 -15.28
N PHE A 266 3.25 1.13 -15.23
CA PHE A 266 3.53 1.99 -14.07
C PHE A 266 2.47 3.07 -13.86
N LEU A 267 2.00 3.72 -14.94
CA LEU A 267 0.90 4.69 -14.87
C LEU A 267 -0.39 4.03 -14.36
N GLY A 268 -0.76 2.87 -14.91
CA GLY A 268 -1.94 2.12 -14.47
C GLY A 268 -1.85 1.70 -13.00
N ARG A 269 -0.67 1.24 -12.57
CA ARG A 269 -0.43 0.87 -11.16
C ARG A 269 -0.53 2.08 -10.22
N ARG A 270 0.07 3.21 -10.58
CA ARG A 270 -0.04 4.46 -9.82
C ARG A 270 -1.51 4.83 -9.61
N ASP A 271 -2.27 4.85 -10.70
CA ASP A 271 -3.69 5.20 -10.68
C ASP A 271 -4.51 4.24 -9.83
N GLN A 272 -4.27 2.93 -9.93
CA GLN A 272 -4.93 1.94 -9.09
C GLN A 272 -4.67 2.16 -7.60
N ILE A 273 -3.42 2.46 -7.23
CA ILE A 273 -3.05 2.75 -5.85
C ILE A 273 -3.76 4.01 -5.37
N TYR A 274 -3.73 5.09 -6.14
CA TYR A 274 -4.41 6.33 -5.76
C TYR A 274 -5.92 6.20 -5.70
N ASP A 275 -6.54 5.54 -6.68
CA ASP A 275 -7.98 5.25 -6.65
C ASP A 275 -8.34 4.43 -5.40
N SER A 276 -7.47 3.53 -4.93
CA SER A 276 -7.72 2.78 -3.70
C SER A 276 -7.75 3.65 -2.44
N LEU A 277 -7.07 4.81 -2.43
CA LEU A 277 -7.05 5.75 -1.30
C LEU A 277 -8.38 6.50 -1.16
N PHE A 278 -9.02 6.81 -2.29
CA PHE A 278 -10.19 7.70 -2.36
C PHE A 278 -11.52 6.96 -2.53
N ARG A 279 -11.52 5.63 -2.63
CA ARG A 279 -12.75 4.81 -2.72
C ARG A 279 -13.69 4.93 -1.51
N GLY A 280 -13.26 5.60 -0.43
CA GLY A 280 -14.09 5.91 0.74
C GLY A 280 -14.65 7.33 0.82
N SER A 281 -14.32 8.23 -0.11
CA SER A 281 -14.69 9.65 -0.08
C SER A 281 -15.59 10.02 -1.27
N SER A 282 -16.91 9.87 -1.08
CA SER A 282 -18.03 10.43 -1.85
C SER A 282 -18.03 10.31 -3.40
N GLU A 283 -18.96 9.48 -3.89
CA GLU A 283 -19.61 9.40 -5.22
C GLU A 283 -19.00 10.03 -6.50
N LYS A 284 -19.04 9.18 -7.55
CA LYS A 284 -18.97 9.45 -9.00
C LYS A 284 -17.59 9.81 -9.58
N VAL A 285 -16.76 8.78 -9.78
CA VAL A 285 -15.96 8.66 -11.00
C VAL A 285 -16.22 7.29 -11.64
N LEU A 286 -16.51 7.34 -12.93
CA LEU A 286 -16.93 6.24 -13.78
C LEU A 286 -15.94 5.06 -13.77
N SER A 287 -16.50 3.88 -13.48
CA SER A 287 -16.15 2.55 -13.99
C SER A 287 -14.66 2.23 -14.23
N LEU A 288 -13.99 1.72 -13.19
CA LEU A 288 -13.01 0.64 -13.32
C LEU A 288 -13.28 -0.39 -12.21
N GLN A 289 -13.66 -1.60 -12.63
CA GLN A 289 -14.03 -2.72 -11.76
C GLN A 289 -12.97 -2.90 -10.65
N PRO A 290 -13.35 -2.96 -9.35
CA PRO A 290 -12.45 -3.40 -8.29
C PRO A 290 -11.94 -4.81 -8.62
N SER A 291 -10.67 -5.10 -8.36
CA SER A 291 -10.23 -6.49 -8.19
C SER A 291 -10.98 -7.06 -6.98
N ARG A 292 -12.09 -7.75 -7.24
CA ARG A 292 -12.89 -8.41 -6.20
C ARG A 292 -12.05 -9.49 -5.50
N GLY A 293 -12.16 -9.56 -4.18
CA GLY A 293 -11.71 -10.73 -3.40
C GLY A 293 -10.23 -10.76 -3.01
N MET A 294 -9.65 -9.63 -2.60
CA MET A 294 -8.29 -9.62 -2.00
C MET A 294 -8.28 -10.26 -0.61
N TYR A 295 -9.37 -10.13 0.15
CA TYR A 295 -9.53 -10.65 1.50
C TYR A 295 -10.86 -11.39 1.65
N THR A 296 -10.96 -12.27 2.64
CA THR A 296 -12.20 -13.01 2.93
C THR A 296 -12.64 -12.77 4.37
N ALA A 297 -13.86 -12.29 4.57
CA ALA A 297 -14.55 -12.29 5.86
C ALA A 297 -15.30 -13.63 5.99
N VAL A 298 -15.03 -14.37 7.06
CA VAL A 298 -15.48 -15.74 7.27
C VAL A 298 -16.36 -15.81 8.52
N MET A 299 -17.54 -16.37 8.36
CA MET A 299 -18.47 -16.65 9.47
C MET A 299 -18.87 -18.13 9.42
N VAL A 300 -18.95 -18.77 10.59
CA VAL A 300 -19.46 -20.14 10.74
C VAL A 300 -20.64 -20.09 11.69
N GLU A 301 -21.85 -20.27 11.15
CA GLU A 301 -23.08 -20.27 11.95
C GLU A 301 -24.10 -21.24 11.32
N PRO A 302 -24.12 -22.50 11.76
CA PRO A 302 -25.06 -23.47 11.22
C PRO A 302 -26.50 -23.29 11.72
N ARG A 303 -26.75 -22.44 12.72
CA ARG A 303 -28.08 -22.23 13.31
C ARG A 303 -28.80 -21.05 12.66
N LYS A 304 -30.11 -20.93 12.91
CA LYS A 304 -30.87 -19.69 12.64
C LYS A 304 -30.68 -18.76 13.84
N HIS A 305 -29.80 -17.78 13.71
CA HIS A 305 -29.43 -16.87 14.80
C HIS A 305 -30.05 -15.48 14.58
N GLY A 306 -30.78 -14.94 15.57
CA GLY A 306 -31.51 -13.66 15.44
C GLY A 306 -30.63 -12.46 15.06
N ALA A 307 -29.35 -12.48 15.46
CA ALA A 307 -28.40 -11.41 15.12
C ALA A 307 -27.83 -11.45 13.69
N MET A 308 -28.07 -12.52 12.91
CA MET A 308 -27.42 -12.74 11.61
C MET A 308 -27.60 -11.57 10.64
N GLU A 309 -28.84 -11.10 10.45
CA GLU A 309 -29.13 -10.00 9.53
C GLU A 309 -28.46 -8.70 9.97
N PHE A 310 -28.49 -8.40 11.27
CA PHE A 310 -27.87 -7.21 11.83
C PHE A 310 -26.36 -7.20 11.61
N VAL A 311 -25.69 -8.30 11.98
CA VAL A 311 -24.23 -8.41 11.87
C VAL A 311 -23.80 -8.44 10.41
N LEU A 312 -24.48 -9.20 9.55
CA LEU A 312 -24.15 -9.25 8.12
C LEU A 312 -24.29 -7.86 7.48
N LYS A 313 -25.38 -7.13 7.77
CA LYS A 313 -25.55 -5.75 7.32
C LYS A 313 -24.39 -4.86 7.76
N ASN A 314 -24.07 -4.87 9.06
CA ASN A 314 -23.00 -4.05 9.61
C ASN A 314 -21.65 -4.35 8.93
N PHE A 315 -21.32 -5.61 8.68
CA PHE A 315 -20.06 -5.95 8.02
C PHE A 315 -20.07 -5.60 6.52
N LEU A 316 -21.17 -5.81 5.81
CA LEU A 316 -21.29 -5.45 4.39
C LEU A 316 -21.13 -3.95 4.15
N GLU A 317 -21.71 -3.11 5.03
CA GLU A 317 -21.63 -1.65 4.96
C GLU A 317 -20.24 -1.10 5.31
N ASN A 318 -19.49 -1.81 6.15
CA ASN A 318 -18.21 -1.33 6.67
C ASN A 318 -16.97 -1.98 6.03
N LEU A 319 -17.11 -3.12 5.35
CA LEU A 319 -16.04 -3.73 4.57
C LEU A 319 -16.25 -3.49 3.07
N ASP A 320 -15.27 -2.85 2.44
CA ASP A 320 -15.33 -2.46 1.03
C ASP A 320 -15.24 -3.66 0.05
N ALA A 321 -15.25 -3.35 -1.26
CA ALA A 321 -15.24 -4.35 -2.33
C ALA A 321 -14.00 -5.27 -2.38
N ARG A 322 -12.95 -4.99 -1.59
CA ARG A 322 -11.79 -5.89 -1.45
C ARG A 322 -12.14 -7.15 -0.66
N TRP A 323 -13.19 -7.09 0.15
CA TRP A 323 -13.65 -8.19 0.99
C TRP A 323 -14.73 -9.01 0.29
N GLY A 324 -14.42 -10.29 0.05
CA GLY A 324 -15.42 -11.34 -0.15
C GLY A 324 -15.90 -11.87 1.19
N PHE A 325 -17.09 -12.47 1.21
CA PHE A 325 -17.73 -13.06 2.38
C PHE A 325 -17.92 -14.54 2.15
N MET A 326 -17.58 -15.35 3.14
CA MET A 326 -17.75 -16.79 3.12
C MET A 326 -18.50 -17.21 4.38
N ILE A 327 -19.75 -17.63 4.21
CA ILE A 327 -20.62 -18.01 5.32
C ILE A 327 -20.81 -19.53 5.27
N PHE A 328 -20.28 -20.20 6.29
CA PHE A 328 -20.46 -21.62 6.51
C PHE A 328 -21.78 -21.85 7.25
N HIS A 329 -22.70 -22.55 6.59
CA HIS A 329 -24.07 -22.72 7.02
C HIS A 329 -24.41 -24.19 7.29
N GLY A 330 -25.50 -24.42 8.02
CA GLY A 330 -25.99 -25.74 8.36
C GLY A 330 -26.97 -26.27 7.33
N THR A 331 -27.40 -27.52 7.49
CA THR A 331 -28.35 -28.17 6.57
C THR A 331 -29.77 -27.58 6.65
N THR A 332 -30.07 -26.77 7.67
CA THR A 332 -31.44 -26.29 7.97
C THR A 332 -31.61 -24.77 7.89
N ASN A 333 -30.55 -24.00 7.62
CA ASN A 333 -30.59 -22.54 7.60
C ASN A 333 -30.25 -21.91 6.24
N LYS A 334 -30.03 -22.70 5.18
CA LYS A 334 -29.62 -22.21 3.86
C LYS A 334 -30.64 -21.24 3.25
N GLU A 335 -31.89 -21.68 3.09
CA GLU A 335 -32.95 -20.88 2.45
C GLU A 335 -33.25 -19.61 3.27
N TRP A 336 -33.13 -19.72 4.60
CA TRP A 336 -33.28 -18.59 5.51
C TRP A 336 -32.14 -17.57 5.35
N LEU A 337 -30.88 -18.02 5.18
CA LEU A 337 -29.76 -17.14 4.87
C LEU A 337 -29.89 -16.49 3.49
N GLU A 338 -30.33 -17.23 2.48
CA GLU A 338 -30.59 -16.70 1.14
C GLU A 338 -31.66 -15.59 1.18
N ALA A 339 -32.72 -15.78 1.99
CA ALA A 339 -33.74 -14.75 2.20
C ALA A 339 -33.15 -13.49 2.87
N ILE A 340 -32.24 -13.62 3.84
CA ILE A 340 -31.52 -12.47 4.43
C ILE A 340 -30.64 -11.79 3.38
N ILE A 341 -29.84 -12.56 2.63
CA ILE A 341 -28.90 -12.06 1.62
C ILE A 341 -29.62 -11.32 0.50
N SER A 342 -30.83 -11.76 0.11
CA SER A 342 -31.62 -11.10 -0.93
C SER A 342 -32.00 -9.64 -0.61
N LYS A 343 -31.93 -9.25 0.67
CA LYS A 343 -32.11 -7.85 1.11
C LYS A 343 -30.91 -6.95 0.77
N PHE A 344 -29.78 -7.52 0.35
CA PHE A 344 -28.53 -6.81 0.00
C PHE A 344 -28.11 -7.08 -1.46
N PRO A 345 -28.92 -6.67 -2.46
CA PRO A 345 -28.70 -7.04 -3.87
C PRO A 345 -27.38 -6.51 -4.45
N GLY A 346 -26.84 -5.39 -3.93
CA GLY A 346 -25.54 -4.85 -4.32
C GLY A 346 -24.35 -5.71 -3.89
N ASP A 347 -24.55 -6.58 -2.90
CA ASP A 347 -23.50 -7.34 -2.25
C ASP A 347 -23.57 -8.85 -2.47
N THR A 348 -24.66 -9.35 -3.08
CA THR A 348 -24.86 -10.79 -3.28
C THR A 348 -23.68 -11.46 -3.98
N GLN A 349 -23.04 -10.76 -4.93
CA GLN A 349 -21.87 -11.27 -5.66
C GLN A 349 -20.58 -11.35 -4.81
N ARG A 350 -20.57 -10.74 -3.62
CA ARG A 350 -19.48 -10.84 -2.65
C ARG A 350 -19.66 -12.01 -1.68
N ILE A 351 -20.85 -12.60 -1.59
CA ILE A 351 -21.18 -13.58 -0.55
C ILE A 351 -21.22 -15.00 -1.13
N LYS A 352 -20.43 -15.89 -0.54
CA LYS A 352 -20.39 -17.32 -0.84
C LYS A 352 -20.92 -18.13 0.34
N LEU A 353 -21.93 -18.96 0.08
CA LEU A 353 -22.46 -19.92 1.06
C LEU A 353 -21.75 -21.27 0.90
N VAL A 354 -21.35 -21.88 2.03
CA VAL A 354 -20.76 -23.23 2.07
C VAL A 354 -21.44 -24.09 3.11
N SER A 355 -21.94 -25.27 2.71
CA SER A 355 -22.61 -26.19 3.64
C SER A 355 -21.60 -26.96 4.47
N LEU A 356 -21.83 -27.02 5.79
CA LEU A 356 -21.07 -27.86 6.72
C LEU A 356 -21.58 -29.32 6.77
N GLY A 357 -22.72 -29.61 6.16
CA GLY A 357 -23.33 -30.95 6.21
C GLY A 357 -23.93 -31.33 7.58
N ILE A 358 -24.03 -30.39 8.52
CA ILE A 358 -24.60 -30.61 9.87
C ILE A 358 -25.70 -29.58 10.17
N PRO A 359 -26.67 -29.89 11.04
CA PRO A 359 -27.77 -28.95 11.36
C PRO A 359 -27.40 -27.88 12.40
N SER A 360 -26.42 -28.14 13.26
CA SER A 360 -26.01 -27.24 14.35
C SER A 360 -24.62 -27.63 14.87
N MET A 361 -24.00 -26.75 15.65
CA MET A 361 -22.67 -26.93 16.24
C MET A 361 -22.58 -26.20 17.58
N ASP A 362 -21.84 -26.77 18.53
CA ASP A 362 -21.52 -26.14 19.82
C ASP A 362 -20.16 -25.41 19.76
N ILE A 363 -19.77 -24.76 20.86
CA ILE A 363 -18.52 -23.98 20.92
C ILE A 363 -17.26 -24.85 20.72
N HIS A 364 -17.28 -26.08 21.22
CA HIS A 364 -16.14 -27.00 21.08
C HIS A 364 -16.04 -27.56 19.66
N GLY A 365 -17.17 -27.86 19.02
CA GLY A 365 -17.26 -28.23 17.62
C GLY A 365 -16.77 -27.09 16.72
N TYR A 366 -17.15 -25.85 17.02
CA TYR A 366 -16.65 -24.67 16.31
C TYR A 366 -15.13 -24.56 16.43
N SER A 367 -14.62 -24.55 17.66
CA SER A 367 -13.18 -24.42 17.93
C SER A 367 -12.37 -25.52 17.22
N LYS A 368 -12.88 -26.76 17.27
CA LYS A 368 -12.27 -27.90 16.58
C LYS A 368 -12.30 -27.71 15.06
N LEU A 369 -13.44 -27.33 14.48
CA LEU A 369 -13.58 -27.14 13.03
C LEU A 369 -12.58 -26.12 12.50
N ILE A 370 -12.49 -24.93 13.12
CA ILE A 370 -11.67 -23.85 12.56
C ILE A 370 -10.17 -24.10 12.74
N THR A 371 -9.78 -25.08 13.55
CA THR A 371 -8.40 -25.57 13.69
C THR A 371 -8.07 -26.75 12.78
N THR A 372 -8.93 -27.10 11.83
CA THR A 372 -8.62 -28.13 10.81
C THR A 372 -8.02 -27.53 9.55
N ALA A 373 -7.07 -28.25 8.94
CA ALA A 373 -6.50 -27.85 7.64
C ALA A 373 -7.60 -27.80 6.56
N ASP A 374 -8.48 -28.81 6.51
CA ASP A 374 -9.60 -28.90 5.56
C ASP A 374 -10.52 -27.66 5.59
N PHE A 375 -10.76 -27.09 6.77
CA PHE A 375 -11.52 -25.84 6.89
C PHE A 375 -10.73 -24.64 6.36
N ILE A 376 -9.49 -24.46 6.84
CA ILE A 376 -8.65 -23.32 6.48
C ILE A 376 -8.32 -23.31 4.99
N GLU A 377 -8.14 -24.47 4.36
CA GLU A 377 -7.84 -24.60 2.94
C GLU A 377 -8.97 -24.12 2.03
N GLN A 378 -10.23 -24.20 2.49
CA GLN A 378 -11.39 -23.70 1.74
C GLN A 378 -11.44 -22.17 1.62
N ILE A 379 -10.74 -21.45 2.50
CA ILE A 379 -10.67 -19.98 2.46
C ILE A 379 -9.76 -19.57 1.30
N PRO A 380 -10.25 -18.77 0.32
CA PRO A 380 -9.52 -18.54 -0.93
C PRO A 380 -8.34 -17.56 -0.79
N THR A 381 -8.36 -16.69 0.22
CA THR A 381 -7.38 -15.60 0.36
C THR A 381 -6.36 -15.88 1.45
N GLU A 382 -5.17 -15.30 1.31
CA GLU A 382 -4.10 -15.43 2.32
C GLU A 382 -4.48 -14.72 3.63
N THR A 383 -5.07 -13.53 3.56
CA THR A 383 -5.59 -12.85 4.75
C THR A 383 -7.10 -13.04 4.85
N PHE A 384 -7.59 -13.40 6.03
CA PHE A 384 -9.02 -13.53 6.30
C PHE A 384 -9.40 -13.02 7.69
N LEU A 385 -10.64 -12.57 7.83
CA LEU A 385 -11.23 -12.06 9.07
C LEU A 385 -12.30 -13.03 9.55
N ILE A 386 -12.15 -13.57 10.75
CA ILE A 386 -13.22 -14.31 11.44
C ILE A 386 -14.13 -13.30 12.11
N PHE A 387 -15.45 -13.46 11.94
CA PHE A 387 -16.47 -12.70 12.64
C PHE A 387 -17.68 -13.57 13.02
N GLN A 388 -18.22 -13.34 14.23
CA GLN A 388 -19.34 -14.10 14.80
C GLN A 388 -20.59 -13.24 14.99
N THR A 389 -21.71 -13.86 15.34
CA THR A 389 -23.03 -13.22 15.47
C THR A 389 -23.14 -12.22 16.62
N ASP A 390 -22.11 -12.11 17.46
CA ASP A 390 -21.97 -11.15 18.56
C ASP A 390 -20.80 -10.17 18.33
N THR A 391 -20.51 -9.88 17.06
CA THR A 391 -19.50 -8.90 16.64
C THR A 391 -20.08 -7.71 15.91
N MET A 392 -19.33 -6.61 15.90
CA MET A 392 -19.70 -5.39 15.19
C MET A 392 -18.44 -4.60 14.79
N ILE A 393 -18.45 -4.01 13.59
CA ILE A 393 -17.47 -3.03 13.14
C ILE A 393 -17.94 -1.63 13.53
N SER A 394 -17.03 -0.83 14.06
CA SER A 394 -17.27 0.60 14.30
C SER A 394 -17.23 1.35 12.97
N PRO A 395 -18.30 2.05 12.56
CA PRO A 395 -18.29 2.78 11.29
C PRO A 395 -17.19 3.83 11.18
N ALA A 396 -16.89 4.52 12.29
CA ALA A 396 -15.81 5.51 12.37
C ALA A 396 -14.40 4.87 12.35
N GLY A 397 -14.31 3.61 12.77
CA GLY A 397 -13.06 2.84 12.87
C GLY A 397 -12.84 1.83 11.75
N LYS A 398 -13.76 1.69 10.78
CA LYS A 398 -13.75 0.60 9.78
C LYS A 398 -12.44 0.46 9.00
N ASP A 399 -11.78 1.57 8.69
CA ASP A 399 -10.53 1.60 7.92
C ASP A 399 -9.31 1.10 8.74
N LEU A 400 -9.42 1.01 10.07
CA LEU A 400 -8.33 0.55 10.93
C LEU A 400 -7.92 -0.90 10.63
N ILE A 401 -8.80 -1.73 10.05
CA ILE A 401 -8.47 -3.11 9.68
C ILE A 401 -7.23 -3.20 8.76
N TYR A 402 -7.01 -2.19 7.92
CA TYR A 402 -5.86 -2.18 7.00
C TYR A 402 -4.53 -1.91 7.70
N GLU A 403 -4.54 -1.36 8.92
CA GLU A 403 -3.34 -1.28 9.76
C GLU A 403 -2.89 -2.67 10.28
N PHE A 404 -3.72 -3.70 10.08
CA PHE A 404 -3.49 -5.04 10.63
C PHE A 404 -3.26 -6.14 9.60
N ILE A 405 -3.43 -5.87 8.29
CA ILE A 405 -3.32 -6.86 7.19
C ILE A 405 -1.98 -7.60 7.16
N ASP A 406 -0.91 -6.97 7.66
CA ASP A 406 0.45 -7.52 7.68
C ASP A 406 0.73 -8.46 8.85
N TYR A 407 -0.11 -8.48 9.89
CA TYR A 407 0.06 -9.38 11.02
C TYR A 407 -0.42 -10.79 10.70
N ASP A 408 0.25 -11.79 11.31
CA ASP A 408 -0.09 -13.20 11.18
C ASP A 408 -1.40 -13.54 11.91
N TYR A 409 -1.63 -12.87 13.05
CA TYR A 409 -2.81 -13.02 13.88
C TYR A 409 -3.08 -11.75 14.68
N VAL A 410 -4.34 -11.29 14.67
CA VAL A 410 -4.79 -10.15 15.48
C VAL A 410 -6.11 -10.47 16.16
N GLY A 411 -6.18 -10.19 17.46
CA GLY A 411 -7.39 -10.24 18.26
C GLY A 411 -7.45 -9.04 19.22
N ALA A 412 -8.42 -9.06 20.13
CA ALA A 412 -8.53 -8.06 21.18
C ALA A 412 -7.38 -8.19 22.21
N PRO A 413 -6.93 -7.10 22.83
CA PRO A 413 -5.96 -7.16 23.92
C PRO A 413 -6.60 -7.78 25.18
N TRP A 414 -5.90 -8.72 25.81
CA TRP A 414 -6.35 -9.32 27.07
C TRP A 414 -5.87 -8.52 28.29
N PRO A 415 -6.55 -8.59 29.45
CA PRO A 415 -6.11 -7.90 30.67
C PRO A 415 -4.66 -8.23 31.04
N ARG A 416 -3.90 -7.21 31.48
CA ARG A 416 -2.48 -7.37 31.81
C ARG A 416 -2.22 -8.37 32.95
N SER A 417 -3.23 -8.67 33.76
CA SER A 417 -3.18 -9.66 34.85
C SER A 417 -3.25 -11.12 34.38
N ILE A 418 -3.68 -11.36 33.14
CA ILE A 418 -3.85 -12.70 32.55
C ILE A 418 -2.68 -13.01 31.58
N LEU A 419 -1.73 -12.08 31.42
CA LEU A 419 -0.60 -12.22 30.52
C LEU A 419 0.25 -13.42 30.95
N ARG A 420 0.24 -14.46 30.10
CA ARG A 420 1.34 -15.41 30.04
C ARG A 420 2.39 -14.78 29.13
N GLU A 421 3.67 -14.94 29.44
CA GLU A 421 4.83 -14.23 28.88
C GLU A 421 4.95 -14.21 27.33
N SER A 422 4.05 -14.86 26.58
CA SER A 422 4.06 -14.97 25.11
C SER A 422 2.75 -14.63 24.38
N CYS A 423 1.66 -14.26 25.07
CA CYS A 423 0.38 -13.96 24.41
C CYS A 423 -0.38 -12.82 25.09
N ASN A 424 -0.48 -11.69 24.38
CA ASN A 424 -1.09 -10.46 24.89
C ASN A 424 -2.40 -10.10 24.16
N VAL A 425 -2.79 -10.88 23.15
CA VAL A 425 -3.93 -10.63 22.28
C VAL A 425 -4.62 -11.94 21.90
N GLY A 426 -5.95 -11.95 21.80
CA GLY A 426 -6.71 -13.11 21.36
C GLY A 426 -8.18 -12.79 21.32
N ASN A 427 -8.88 -13.32 20.32
CA ASN A 427 -10.32 -13.11 20.18
C ASN A 427 -10.88 -14.12 19.16
N GLY A 428 -11.56 -15.14 19.67
CA GLY A 428 -12.16 -16.16 18.81
C GLY A 428 -13.27 -15.65 17.90
N GLY A 429 -14.03 -14.65 18.37
CA GLY A 429 -15.20 -14.14 17.67
C GLY A 429 -14.92 -13.06 16.63
N LEU A 430 -13.90 -12.21 16.85
CA LEU A 430 -13.41 -11.21 15.88
C LEU A 430 -11.89 -11.23 15.82
N SER A 431 -11.33 -11.87 14.79
CA SER A 431 -9.87 -11.95 14.60
C SER A 431 -9.43 -11.96 13.14
N LEU A 432 -8.32 -11.28 12.84
CA LEU A 432 -7.66 -11.30 11.55
C LEU A 432 -6.54 -12.34 11.54
N ARG A 433 -6.41 -13.12 10.47
CA ARG A 433 -5.52 -14.28 10.41
C ARG A 433 -4.88 -14.44 9.03
N LYS A 434 -3.64 -14.96 9.00
CA LYS A 434 -2.94 -15.42 7.79
C LYS A 434 -3.11 -16.93 7.60
N LYS A 435 -3.65 -17.34 6.45
CA LYS A 435 -3.92 -18.73 6.07
C LYS A 435 -2.67 -19.59 6.18
N SER A 436 -1.56 -19.15 5.57
CA SER A 436 -0.28 -19.87 5.61
C SER A 436 0.18 -20.17 7.04
N LYS A 437 0.06 -19.18 7.93
CA LYS A 437 0.41 -19.30 9.34
C LYS A 437 -0.53 -20.20 10.13
N MET A 438 -1.84 -20.11 9.90
CA MET A 438 -2.78 -21.01 10.57
C MET A 438 -2.48 -22.47 10.21
N LEU A 439 -2.19 -22.75 8.94
CA LEU A 439 -1.81 -24.09 8.47
C LEU A 439 -0.46 -24.56 9.04
N GLU A 440 0.52 -23.68 9.15
CA GLU A 440 1.82 -23.96 9.81
C GLU A 440 1.60 -24.41 11.27
N ILE A 441 0.75 -23.69 12.00
CA ILE A 441 0.42 -24.02 13.41
C ILE A 441 -0.29 -25.36 13.51
N ILE A 442 -1.31 -25.59 12.69
CA ILE A 442 -2.08 -26.85 12.65
C ILE A 442 -1.16 -28.05 12.38
N LYS A 443 -0.17 -27.89 11.48
CA LYS A 443 0.82 -28.94 11.19
C LYS A 443 1.84 -29.14 12.31
N SER A 444 2.14 -28.08 13.07
CA SER A 444 3.18 -28.12 14.11
C SER A 444 2.76 -28.82 15.40
N ARG A 445 1.45 -28.92 15.69
CA ARG A 445 0.96 -29.52 16.94
C ARG A 445 -0.48 -30.01 16.85
N THR A 446 -0.79 -31.04 17.63
CA THR A 446 -2.15 -31.56 17.77
C THR A 446 -3.05 -30.57 18.51
N TYR A 447 -4.29 -30.39 18.03
CA TYR A 447 -5.31 -29.62 18.73
C TYR A 447 -5.64 -30.24 20.10
N PRO A 448 -5.46 -29.51 21.21
CA PRO A 448 -5.76 -30.03 22.54
C PRO A 448 -7.26 -30.21 22.76
N PHE A 449 -7.64 -31.23 23.52
CA PHE A 449 -9.04 -31.53 23.82
C PHE A 449 -9.75 -30.32 24.46
N GLN A 450 -10.88 -29.90 23.87
CA GLN A 450 -11.72 -28.78 24.33
C GLN A 450 -11.01 -27.43 24.51
N CYS A 451 -9.86 -27.22 23.86
CA CYS A 451 -9.18 -25.92 23.83
C CYS A 451 -10.02 -24.89 23.07
N HIS A 452 -10.04 -23.62 23.49
CA HIS A 452 -10.53 -22.56 22.61
C HIS A 452 -9.52 -22.32 21.48
N GLU A 453 -10.01 -22.02 20.30
CA GLU A 453 -9.19 -21.93 19.10
C GLU A 453 -8.30 -20.68 19.08
N ASP A 454 -8.73 -19.58 19.69
CA ASP A 454 -7.90 -18.39 19.85
C ASP A 454 -6.69 -18.65 20.77
N LEU A 455 -6.87 -19.43 21.84
CA LEU A 455 -5.78 -19.95 22.67
C LEU A 455 -4.88 -20.90 21.86
N PHE A 456 -5.47 -21.75 21.02
CA PHE A 456 -4.72 -22.63 20.12
C PHE A 456 -3.85 -21.86 19.11
N TYR A 457 -4.29 -20.72 18.59
CA TYR A 457 -3.44 -19.94 17.70
C TYR A 457 -2.47 -19.02 18.44
N CYS A 458 -2.94 -18.33 19.49
CA CYS A 458 -2.09 -17.34 20.14
C CYS A 458 -1.03 -17.94 21.06
N ILE A 459 -1.34 -18.97 21.84
CA ILE A 459 -0.41 -19.59 22.79
C ILE A 459 0.40 -20.70 22.08
N ASN A 460 0.85 -20.41 20.86
CA ASN A 460 1.80 -21.27 20.17
C ASN A 460 3.24 -20.81 20.47
N HIS A 461 4.04 -21.73 21.01
CA HIS A 461 5.46 -21.51 21.32
C HIS A 461 6.40 -22.09 20.25
N THR A 462 5.88 -22.92 19.32
CA THR A 462 6.71 -23.60 18.32
C THR A 462 6.81 -22.84 17.00
N VAL A 463 5.75 -22.12 16.62
CA VAL A 463 5.73 -21.31 15.38
C VAL A 463 5.74 -19.84 15.77
N PRO A 464 6.76 -19.06 15.35
CA PRO A 464 6.78 -17.62 15.57
C PRO A 464 5.67 -16.96 14.73
N MET A 465 4.92 -16.07 15.38
CA MET A 465 3.88 -15.25 14.75
C MET A 465 4.18 -13.77 14.95
N TYR A 466 4.06 -13.00 13.88
CA TYR A 466 4.03 -11.55 13.93
C TYR A 466 2.66 -11.07 14.42
N LYS A 467 2.60 -10.67 15.69
CA LYS A 467 1.39 -10.15 16.36
C LYS A 467 1.57 -8.67 16.71
N PRO A 468 0.48 -7.88 16.77
CA PRO A 468 0.56 -6.50 17.24
C PRO A 468 0.92 -6.43 18.72
N THR A 469 1.44 -5.28 19.13
CA THR A 469 1.60 -4.96 20.55
C THR A 469 0.23 -4.83 21.22
N TRP A 470 0.20 -4.98 22.54
CA TRP A 470 -1.02 -4.84 23.34
C TRP A 470 -1.71 -3.47 23.12
N GLU A 471 -0.93 -2.38 23.09
CA GLU A 471 -1.47 -1.04 22.82
C GLU A 471 -2.03 -0.92 21.40
N LYS A 472 -1.36 -1.52 20.40
CA LYS A 472 -1.84 -1.49 19.01
C LYS A 472 -3.13 -2.30 18.85
N ALA A 473 -3.26 -3.43 19.55
CA ALA A 473 -4.45 -4.28 19.49
C ALA A 473 -5.74 -3.61 20.01
N LYS A 474 -5.64 -2.58 20.87
CA LYS A 474 -6.81 -1.76 21.26
C LYS A 474 -7.50 -1.10 20.08
N LEU A 475 -6.75 -0.79 19.02
CA LEU A 475 -7.28 -0.23 17.79
C LEU A 475 -7.95 -1.29 16.89
N PHE A 476 -7.81 -2.59 17.20
CA PHE A 476 -8.42 -3.66 16.41
C PHE A 476 -9.79 -4.08 16.96
N SER A 477 -9.85 -4.53 18.21
CA SER A 477 -11.10 -5.06 18.77
C SER A 477 -11.23 -4.79 20.25
N ILE A 478 -12.45 -4.44 20.67
CA ILE A 478 -12.86 -4.40 22.07
C ILE A 478 -13.52 -5.74 22.44
N GLU A 479 -13.01 -6.37 23.50
CA GLU A 479 -13.67 -7.49 24.19
C GLU A 479 -13.86 -7.16 25.66
N SER A 480 -12.76 -7.03 26.42
CA SER A 480 -12.77 -6.64 27.83
C SER A 480 -12.09 -5.30 28.10
N ILE A 481 -11.23 -4.83 27.19
CA ILE A 481 -10.48 -3.58 27.32
C ILE A 481 -11.09 -2.52 26.41
N TYR A 482 -11.63 -1.47 27.01
CA TYR A 482 -12.19 -0.35 26.27
C TYR A 482 -11.12 0.41 25.48
N SER A 483 -11.49 0.86 24.28
CA SER A 483 -10.74 1.81 23.49
C SER A 483 -11.70 2.88 22.95
N PRO A 484 -11.34 4.18 22.99
CA PRO A 484 -12.16 5.24 22.39
C PRO A 484 -12.12 5.22 20.86
N ARG A 485 -11.19 4.45 20.26
CA ARG A 485 -11.06 4.25 18.82
C ARG A 485 -10.68 2.80 18.55
N THR A 486 -11.47 2.08 17.78
CA THR A 486 -11.22 0.66 17.46
C THR A 486 -11.87 0.27 16.13
N PHE A 487 -11.38 -0.78 15.48
CA PHE A 487 -12.00 -1.33 14.27
C PHE A 487 -13.34 -1.99 14.61
N GLY A 488 -13.39 -2.82 15.64
CA GLY A 488 -14.61 -3.54 15.99
C GLY A 488 -14.72 -3.97 17.44
N LEU A 489 -15.69 -4.83 17.73
CA LEU A 489 -15.86 -5.47 19.02
C LEU A 489 -16.34 -6.91 18.88
N HIS A 490 -16.15 -7.66 19.96
CA HIS A 490 -16.71 -8.99 20.15
C HIS A 490 -17.28 -9.08 21.56
N LYS A 491 -18.61 -9.24 21.65
CA LYS A 491 -19.35 -9.49 22.90
C LYS A 491 -18.99 -8.56 24.07
N ALA A 492 -18.58 -7.33 23.77
CA ALA A 492 -17.97 -6.41 24.74
C ALA A 492 -18.91 -6.00 25.89
N TRP A 493 -20.23 -6.08 25.66
CA TRP A 493 -21.26 -5.81 26.67
C TRP A 493 -21.24 -6.76 27.88
N LYS A 494 -20.41 -7.82 27.87
CA LYS A 494 -20.12 -8.62 29.07
C LYS A 494 -19.24 -7.89 30.09
N HIS A 495 -18.42 -6.96 29.63
CA HIS A 495 -17.38 -6.31 30.44
C HIS A 495 -17.54 -4.80 30.52
N ILE A 496 -18.16 -4.19 29.50
CA ILE A 496 -18.27 -2.74 29.35
C ILE A 496 -19.75 -2.37 29.23
N PRO A 497 -20.24 -1.33 29.93
CA PRO A 497 -21.62 -0.86 29.79
C PRO A 497 -21.98 -0.48 28.35
N VAL A 498 -23.20 -0.79 27.94
CA VAL A 498 -23.69 -0.55 26.56
C VAL A 498 -23.66 0.95 26.23
N GLU A 499 -23.96 1.78 27.22
CA GLU A 499 -23.98 3.24 27.12
C GLU A 499 -22.60 3.81 26.74
N GLN A 500 -21.52 3.14 27.14
CA GLN A 500 -20.16 3.55 26.81
C GLN A 500 -19.74 3.11 25.38
N LEU A 501 -20.44 2.12 24.82
CA LEU A 501 -20.15 1.56 23.49
C LEU A 501 -21.04 2.14 22.39
N GLU A 502 -22.24 2.62 22.74
CA GLU A 502 -23.28 3.04 21.78
C GLU A 502 -22.80 4.14 20.81
N GLU A 503 -21.96 5.08 21.27
CA GLU A 503 -21.40 6.14 20.42
C GLU A 503 -20.52 5.57 19.30
N GLN A 504 -19.67 4.58 19.61
CA GLN A 504 -18.79 3.93 18.64
C GLN A 504 -19.50 2.83 17.83
N PHE A 505 -20.59 2.27 18.37
CA PHE A 505 -21.33 1.14 17.85
C PHE A 505 -22.84 1.36 17.92
N PRO A 506 -23.41 2.23 17.06
CA PRO A 506 -24.84 2.54 17.11
C PRO A 506 -25.70 1.31 16.84
N GLY A 507 -26.57 0.94 17.79
CA GLY A 507 -27.37 -0.28 17.73
C GLY A 507 -26.78 -1.48 18.47
N ILE A 508 -25.68 -1.32 19.21
CA ILE A 508 -25.10 -2.40 20.04
C ILE A 508 -26.10 -2.90 21.10
N GLY A 509 -26.97 -2.04 21.63
CA GLY A 509 -28.08 -2.47 22.48
C GLY A 509 -29.00 -3.49 21.79
N GLN A 510 -29.28 -3.32 20.50
CA GLN A 510 -30.08 -4.25 19.70
C GLN A 510 -29.33 -5.57 19.48
N LEU A 511 -28.04 -5.50 19.14
CA LEU A 511 -27.19 -6.68 18.96
C LEU A 511 -27.14 -7.54 20.23
N LYS A 512 -26.98 -6.91 21.41
CA LYS A 512 -27.01 -7.60 22.71
C LYS A 512 -28.33 -8.35 22.94
N ILE A 513 -29.45 -7.74 22.56
CA ILE A 513 -30.77 -8.36 22.70
C ILE A 513 -30.90 -9.59 21.78
N PHE A 514 -30.39 -9.48 20.54
CA PHE A 514 -30.38 -10.59 19.59
C PHE A 514 -29.47 -11.75 20.04
N ASP A 515 -28.27 -11.46 20.58
CA ASP A 515 -27.35 -12.46 21.14
C ASP A 515 -27.98 -13.24 22.31
N GLN A 516 -28.80 -12.58 23.13
CA GLN A 516 -29.50 -13.21 24.26
C GLN A 516 -30.74 -14.02 23.87
N GLY A 517 -31.07 -14.11 22.57
CA GLY A 517 -32.19 -14.91 22.08
C GLY A 517 -33.57 -14.39 22.49
N LYS A 518 -33.70 -13.10 22.82
CA LYS A 518 -34.98 -12.49 23.25
C LYS A 518 -35.96 -12.16 22.12
N TYR A 519 -35.58 -12.40 20.87
CA TYR A 519 -36.46 -12.39 19.71
C TYR A 519 -36.16 -13.63 18.86
N ASN A 520 -36.92 -14.70 19.10
CA ASN A 520 -37.18 -15.77 18.15
C ASN A 520 -38.64 -15.69 17.74
#